data_AF-A0A7X9PIJ0-F1
#
_entry.id   AF-A0A7X9PIJ0-F1
#
_cell.length_a   1.000
_cell.length_b   1.000
_cell.length_c   1.000
_cell.angle_alpha   90.00
_cell.angle_beta   90.00
_cell.angle_gamma   90.00
#
_symmetry.space_group_name_H-M   'P 1'
#
loop_
_entity.id
_entity.type
_entity.pdbx_description
1 polymer ?
#
loop_
_entity_poly.entity_id
_entity_poly.type
_entity_poly.pdbx_seq_one_letter_code
_entity_poly.pdbx_strand_id
1 'polypeptide(L)' 'MKKNKKGKVYIIGAGPGDAGLMTLKGIDCLREADVVIYDYLVSRDLLKYARSNARFIYAGKQGGAHTLS' A
#
# COMPACT_ATOMS: atom_id res chain seq x y z
N MET A 1 19.76 -14.83 18.66
CA MET A 1 19.01 -15.20 17.43
C MET A 1 17.76 -14.32 17.33
N LYS A 2 17.63 -13.51 16.27
CA LYS A 2 16.37 -12.77 16.02
C LYS A 2 15.28 -13.80 15.72
N LYS A 3 14.17 -13.80 16.47
CA LYS A 3 12.99 -14.62 16.15
C LYS A 3 12.59 -14.34 14.69
N ASN A 4 12.58 -15.38 13.85
CA ASN A 4 11.99 -15.29 12.51
C ASN A 4 10.48 -15.07 12.68
N LYS A 5 10.06 -13.80 12.76
CA LYS A 5 8.64 -13.46 12.66
C LYS A 5 8.20 -13.87 11.26
N LYS A 6 7.22 -14.77 11.17
CA LYS A 6 6.56 -15.07 9.89
C LYS A 6 6.04 -13.75 9.32
N GLY A 7 6.32 -13.50 8.04
CA GLY A 7 5.75 -12.36 7.33
C GLY A 7 4.22 -12.41 7.36
N LYS A 8 3.58 -11.24 7.44
CA LYS A 8 2.13 -11.09 7.35
C LYS A 8 1.80 -10.25 6.12
N VAL A 9 0.71 -10.61 5.45
CA VAL A 9 0.17 -9.87 4.32
C VAL A 9 -1.25 -9.46 4.65
N TYR A 10 -1.56 -8.18 4.41
CA TYR A 10 -2.90 -7.63 4.54
C TYR A 10 -3.36 -7.17 3.16
N ILE A 11 -4.56 -7.58 2.75
CA ILE A 11 -5.25 -7.03 1.59
C ILE A 11 -6.24 -6.00 2.13
N ILE A 12 -6.01 -4.74 1.81
CA ILE A 12 -6.82 -3.62 2.32
C ILE A 12 -7.44 -2.88 1.14
N GLY A 13 -8.70 -2.47 1.29
CA GLY A 13 -9.34 -1.57 0.33
C GLY A 13 -8.88 -0.14 0.58
N ALA A 14 -8.38 0.53 -0.46
CA ALA A 14 -7.95 1.93 -0.41
C ALA A 14 -9.13 2.92 -0.40
N GLY A 15 -10.36 2.46 -0.64
CA GLY A 15 -11.51 3.33 -0.87
C GLY A 15 -11.51 3.94 -2.28
N PRO A 16 -12.44 4.86 -2.58
CA PRO A 16 -12.62 5.42 -3.92
C PRO A 16 -11.67 6.58 -4.26
N GLY A 17 -10.79 7.00 -3.34
CA GLY A 17 -9.77 8.03 -3.57
C GLY A 17 -9.60 9.00 -2.40
N ASP A 18 -10.69 9.41 -1.76
CA ASP A 18 -10.64 10.24 -0.55
C ASP A 18 -10.07 9.45 0.62
N ALA A 19 -8.99 9.97 1.22
CA ALA A 19 -8.32 9.36 2.36
C ALA A 19 -9.21 9.24 3.59
N GLY A 20 -10.19 10.14 3.76
CA GLY A 20 -11.17 10.11 4.85
C GLY A 20 -12.13 8.91 4.78
N LEU A 21 -12.22 8.24 3.63
CA LEU A 21 -13.07 7.06 3.43
C LEU A 21 -12.33 5.74 3.71
N MET A 22 -11.06 5.80 4.10
CA MET A 22 -10.31 4.60 4.45
C MET A 22 -10.70 4.09 5.85
N THR A 23 -10.74 2.78 6.02
CA THR A 23 -10.98 2.19 7.34
C THR A 23 -9.82 2.47 8.29
N LEU A 24 -10.10 2.65 9.58
CA LEU A 24 -9.07 2.86 10.61
C LEU A 24 -8.03 1.73 10.61
N LYS A 25 -8.49 0.46 10.54
CA LYS A 25 -7.59 -0.70 10.45
C LYS A 25 -6.71 -0.69 9.20
N GLY A 26 -7.22 -0.20 8.07
CA GLY A 26 -6.43 -0.06 6.85
C GLY A 26 -5.31 0.97 7.01
N ILE A 27 -5.61 2.11 7.63
CA ILE A 27 -4.59 3.12 7.94
C ILE A 27 -3.55 2.57 8.92
N ASP A 28 -3.98 1.83 9.96
CA ASP A 28 -3.05 1.23 10.91
C ASP A 28 -2.14 0.19 10.23
N CYS A 29 -2.69 -0.62 9.31
CA CYS A 29 -1.90 -1.53 8.49
C CYS A 29 -0.87 -0.77 7.63
N LEU A 30 -1.23 0.35 7.00
CA LEU A 30 -0.29 1.17 6.23
C LEU A 30 0.82 1.74 7.12
N ARG A 31 0.50 2.25 8.30
CA ARG A 31 1.46 2.82 9.27
C ARG A 31 2.50 1.79 9.72
N GLU A 32 2.10 0.53 9.88
CA GLU A 32 3.00 -0.56 10.30
C GLU A 32 3.70 -1.26 9.12
N ALA A 33 3.26 -1.04 7.88
CA ALA A 33 3.70 -1.83 6.73
C ALA A 33 5.19 -1.67 6.45
N ASP A 34 5.90 -2.80 6.38
CA ASP A 34 7.29 -2.79 5.95
C ASP A 34 7.43 -2.47 4.45
N VAL A 35 6.49 -2.99 3.66
CA VAL A 35 6.40 -2.86 2.22
C VAL A 35 4.95 -2.59 1.85
N VAL A 36 4.71 -1.60 0.98
CA VAL A 36 3.38 -1.26 0.45
C VAL A 36 3.35 -1.56 -1.04
N ILE A 37 2.49 -2.50 -1.44
CA ILE A 37 2.20 -2.80 -2.84
C ILE A 37 0.89 -2.11 -3.21
N TYR A 38 0.88 -1.30 -4.26
CA TYR A 38 -0.30 -0.51 -4.65
C TYR A 38 -0.41 -0.41 -6.18
N ASP A 39 -1.61 -0.11 -6.67
CA ASP A 39 -1.88 0.04 -8.10
C ASP A 39 -2.16 1.51 -8.49
N TYR A 40 -2.60 1.71 -9.73
CA TYR A 40 -2.90 3.03 -10.29
C TYR A 40 -4.04 3.78 -9.60
N LEU A 41 -5.03 3.06 -9.07
CA LEU A 41 -6.25 3.65 -8.52
C LEU A 41 -6.06 4.17 -7.10
N VAL A 42 -4.97 3.79 -6.44
CA VAL A 42 -4.66 4.24 -5.08
C VAL A 42 -4.22 5.71 -5.10
N SER A 43 -4.93 6.54 -4.34
CA SER A 43 -4.55 7.94 -4.14
C SER A 43 -3.17 8.06 -3.47
N ARG A 44 -2.33 8.96 -3.97
CA ARG A 44 -1.01 9.25 -3.38
C ARG A 44 -1.11 9.78 -1.95
N ASP A 45 -2.23 10.38 -1.57
CA ASP A 45 -2.45 10.86 -0.21
C ASP A 45 -2.53 9.71 0.80
N LEU A 46 -3.02 8.54 0.39
CA LEU A 46 -3.02 7.35 1.24
C LEU A 46 -1.62 6.84 1.55
N LEU A 47 -0.69 6.96 0.59
CA LEU A 47 0.69 6.52 0.76
C LEU A 47 1.43 7.37 1.80
N LYS A 48 0.97 8.59 2.10
CA LYS A 48 1.53 9.46 3.16
C LYS A 48 1.30 8.90 4.57
N TYR A 49 0.35 7.99 4.75
CA TYR A 49 0.13 7.32 6.04
C TYR A 49 1.11 6.19 6.32
N ALA A 50 1.81 5.69 5.28
CA ALA A 50 2.81 4.68 5.49
C ALA A 50 4.00 5.24 6.28
N ARG A 51 4.67 4.38 7.05
CA ARG A 51 5.91 4.75 7.74
C ARG A 51 6.96 5.28 6.75
N SER A 52 7.79 6.21 7.20
CA SER A 52 8.79 6.90 6.36
C SER A 52 9.82 5.98 5.70
N ASN A 53 10.06 4.79 6.26
CA ASN A 53 10.98 3.78 5.74
C ASN A 53 10.26 2.58 5.08
N ALA A 54 8.97 2.71 4.76
CA ALA A 54 8.27 1.70 3.98
C ALA A 54 8.83 1.65 2.55
N ARG A 55 9.04 0.43 2.02
CA ARG A 55 9.34 0.25 0.60
C ARG A 55 8.05 0.26 -0.20
N PHE A 56 7.96 1.13 -1.20
CA PHE A 56 6.82 1.17 -2.11
C PHE A 56 7.09 0.35 -3.37
N ILE A 57 6.14 -0.50 -3.74
CA ILE A 57 6.16 -1.29 -4.98
C ILE A 57 4.89 -0.96 -5.75
N TYR A 58 5.04 -0.28 -6.88
CA TYR A 58 3.94 -0.05 -7.79
C TYR A 58 3.70 -1.32 -8.62
N ALA A 59 2.49 -1.86 -8.55
CA ALA A 59 2.04 -3.05 -9.28
C ALA A 59 0.84 -2.74 -10.21
N GLY A 60 0.56 -1.46 -10.45
CA GLY A 60 -0.53 -1.04 -11.32
C GLY A 60 -0.21 -1.20 -12.79
N LYS A 61 -1.26 -1.27 -13.61
CA LYS A 61 -1.20 -1.23 -15.06
C LYS A 61 -2.12 -0.12 -15.56
N GLN A 62 -1.56 0.90 -16.22
CA GLN A 62 -2.39 1.88 -16.93
C GLN A 62 -2.75 1.30 -18.30
N GLY A 63 -4.05 1.25 -18.63
CA GLY A 63 -4.48 0.91 -19.99
C GLY A 63 -3.82 1.89 -20.99
N GLY A 64 -3.10 1.37 -21.98
CA GLY A 64 -2.36 2.16 -22.97
C GLY A 64 -0.87 2.37 -22.66
N ALA A 65 -0.40 2.06 -21.45
CA ALA A 65 1.02 2.10 -21.10
C ALA A 65 1.51 0.67 -20.82
N HIS A 66 2.04 0.01 -21.85
CA HIS A 66 2.64 -1.31 -21.71
C HIS A 66 3.89 -1.22 -20.83
N THR A 67 3.79 -1.71 -19.59
CA THR A 67 4.89 -1.68 -18.60
C THR A 67 5.92 -2.81 -18.83
N LEU A 68 5.64 -3.71 -19.76
CA LEU A 68 6.55 -4.76 -20.23
C LEU A 68 6.53 -4.75 -21.75
N SER A 69 7.62 -4.26 -22.34
CA SER A 69 8.03 -4.55 -23.72
C SER A 69 8.87 -5.82 -23.74
#